data_AF-A0A0D2N618-F1
#
_entry.id   AF-A0A0D2N618-F1
#
_cell.length_a   1.000
_cell.length_b   1.000
_cell.length_c   1.000
_cell.angle_alpha   90.00
_cell.angle_beta   90.00
_cell.angle_gamma   90.00
#
_symmetry.space_group_name_H-M   'P 1'
#
loop_
_entity.id
_entity.type
_entity.pdbx_description
1 polymer ?
#
loop_
_entity_poly.entity_id
_entity_poly.type
_entity_poly.pdbx_seq_one_letter_code
_entity_poly.pdbx_strand_id
1 'polypeptide(L)'
;MVVGAGRGPLVRASIRAASQAGRLLRVYAVEKNPAAVVHIQAMVEAEGWADTVTIVKADMRTWSAPHQADILVSELLGSFGDNELSPECLDGAQRFLAPGGVSIPRAYTSFLAPITTAKLFDLCRAYKDLEHFETPYVVKLHRYHQLSPPQPVFTFEHPNHAVPIDNSRAATLTFPRRPEDGSGELHGFGGYFEAELYPGVTLSTHPPTHTPNMFSWFPIFFPLREPLLLAPGEPVVAHMWRVVGAHKVWYEWAVTGPRATAVHNAAGRSYWVGL
;
A
#
# COMPACT_ATOMS: atom_id res chain seq x y z
N MET A 1 -13.72 2.14 -15.90
CA MET A 1 -14.43 1.77 -14.67
C MET A 1 -13.66 2.29 -13.48
N VAL A 2 -14.33 2.82 -12.47
CA VAL A 2 -13.73 3.23 -11.19
C VAL A 2 -14.10 2.15 -10.17
N VAL A 3 -13.13 1.41 -9.65
CA VAL A 3 -13.33 0.33 -8.68
C VAL A 3 -12.82 0.75 -7.30
N GLY A 4 -13.67 0.61 -6.28
CA GLY A 4 -13.46 1.29 -5.00
C GLY A 4 -13.80 2.78 -5.12
N ALA A 5 -14.97 3.11 -5.65
CA ALA A 5 -15.34 4.48 -5.99
C ALA A 5 -15.49 5.42 -4.77
N GLY A 6 -15.66 4.86 -3.56
CA GLY A 6 -15.87 5.60 -2.33
C GLY A 6 -17.04 6.59 -2.46
N ARG A 7 -16.80 7.83 -2.04
CA ARG A 7 -17.79 8.93 -2.17
C ARG A 7 -17.75 9.62 -3.55
N GLY A 8 -17.09 9.03 -4.55
CA GLY A 8 -17.02 9.52 -5.93
C GLY A 8 -15.92 10.53 -6.31
N PRO A 9 -14.85 10.83 -5.54
CA PRO A 9 -13.84 11.80 -5.98
C PRO A 9 -13.12 11.36 -7.26
N LEU A 10 -12.83 10.06 -7.43
CA LEU A 10 -12.22 9.55 -8.65
C LEU A 10 -13.19 9.53 -9.83
N VAL A 11 -14.49 9.35 -9.59
CA VAL A 11 -15.51 9.49 -10.64
C VAL A 11 -15.52 10.92 -11.18
N ARG A 12 -15.51 11.92 -10.30
CA ARG A 12 -15.35 13.34 -10.70
C ARG A 12 -14.05 13.58 -11.45
N ALA A 13 -12.94 13.01 -10.96
CA ALA A 13 -11.63 13.14 -11.61
C ALA A 13 -11.62 12.55 -13.02
N SER A 14 -12.22 11.37 -13.23
CA SER A 14 -12.34 10.74 -14.55
C SER A 14 -13.17 11.58 -15.50
N ILE A 15 -14.33 12.09 -15.07
CA ILE A 15 -15.19 12.95 -15.91
C ILE A 15 -14.49 14.26 -16.29
N ARG A 16 -13.78 14.88 -15.34
CA ARG A 16 -12.97 16.08 -15.61
C ARG A 16 -11.84 15.80 -16.59
N ALA A 17 -11.11 14.70 -16.41
CA ALA A 17 -10.04 14.30 -17.33
C ALA A 17 -10.57 14.06 -18.75
N ALA A 18 -11.74 13.43 -18.88
CA ALA A 18 -12.39 13.22 -20.17
C ALA A 18 -12.81 14.53 -20.84
N SER A 19 -13.41 15.44 -20.09
CA SER A 19 -13.77 16.78 -20.57
C SER A 19 -12.54 17.54 -21.08
N GLN A 20 -11.45 17.54 -20.32
CA GLN A 20 -10.18 18.17 -20.73
C GLN A 20 -9.57 17.53 -21.98
N ALA A 21 -9.73 16.22 -22.14
CA ALA A 21 -9.26 15.48 -23.31
C ALA A 21 -10.21 15.55 -24.51
N GLY A 22 -11.37 16.20 -24.39
CA GLY A 22 -12.42 16.21 -25.43
C GLY A 22 -12.97 14.82 -25.73
N ARG A 23 -13.06 13.94 -24.74
CA ARG A 23 -13.54 12.55 -24.88
C ARG A 23 -14.83 12.34 -24.08
N LEU A 24 -15.68 11.48 -24.61
CA LEU A 24 -16.85 10.97 -23.89
C LEU A 24 -16.44 9.75 -23.07
N LEU A 25 -16.99 9.63 -21.86
CA LEU A 25 -16.84 8.43 -21.03
C LEU A 25 -18.19 7.82 -20.72
N ARG A 26 -18.20 6.49 -20.58
CA ARG A 26 -19.19 5.76 -19.81
C ARG A 26 -18.51 5.25 -18.54
N VAL A 27 -19.02 5.64 -17.38
CA VAL A 27 -18.38 5.33 -16.10
C VAL A 27 -19.20 4.28 -15.36
N TYR A 28 -18.58 3.16 -14.99
CA TYR A 28 -19.08 2.31 -13.92
C TYR A 28 -18.35 2.66 -12.64
N ALA A 29 -19.09 3.01 -11.59
CA ALA A 29 -18.57 3.28 -10.27
C ALA A 29 -18.89 2.10 -9.34
N VAL A 30 -17.92 1.21 -9.15
CA VAL A 30 -18.07 -0.03 -8.36
C VAL A 30 -17.66 0.23 -6.93
N GLU A 31 -18.57 -0.01 -5.99
CA GLU A 31 -18.36 0.23 -4.55
C GLU A 31 -19.08 -0.84 -3.72
N LYS A 32 -18.37 -1.40 -2.73
CA LYS A 32 -18.91 -2.43 -1.84
C LYS A 32 -19.53 -1.86 -0.57
N ASN A 33 -19.07 -0.69 -0.11
CA ASN A 33 -19.55 -0.05 1.10
C ASN A 33 -20.91 0.62 0.86
N PRO A 34 -22.01 0.12 1.46
CA PRO A 34 -23.34 0.69 1.24
C PRO A 34 -23.46 2.15 1.71
N ALA A 35 -22.69 2.58 2.71
CA ALA A 35 -22.70 3.97 3.16
C ALA A 35 -22.07 4.91 2.12
N ALA A 36 -20.98 4.47 1.47
CA ALA A 36 -20.33 5.24 0.41
C ALA A 36 -21.22 5.35 -0.84
N VAL A 37 -21.96 4.27 -1.16
CA VAL A 37 -22.93 4.22 -2.26
C VAL A 37 -23.97 5.34 -2.16
N VAL A 38 -24.51 5.62 -0.98
CA VAL A 38 -25.50 6.70 -0.78
C VAL A 38 -24.92 8.07 -1.20
N HIS A 39 -23.66 8.33 -0.86
CA HIS A 39 -23.00 9.58 -1.22
C HIS A 39 -22.77 9.72 -2.73
N ILE A 40 -22.31 8.66 -3.39
CA ILE A 40 -22.08 8.71 -4.83
C ILE A 40 -23.41 8.79 -5.63
N GLN A 41 -24.50 8.20 -5.12
CA GLN A 41 -25.84 8.38 -5.70
C GLN A 41 -26.27 9.85 -5.67
N ALA A 42 -26.23 10.48 -4.50
CA ALA A 42 -26.57 11.90 -4.35
C ALA A 42 -25.66 12.81 -5.19
N MET A 43 -24.37 12.47 -5.29
CA MET A 43 -23.43 13.18 -6.17
C MET A 43 -23.82 13.06 -7.64
N VAL A 44 -24.10 11.86 -8.14
CA VAL A 44 -24.46 11.64 -9.55
C VAL A 44 -25.75 12.38 -9.92
N GLU A 45 -26.74 12.39 -9.03
CA GLU A 45 -27.98 13.15 -9.20
C GLU A 45 -27.73 14.67 -9.25
N ALA A 46 -26.99 15.21 -8.27
CA ALA A 46 -26.70 16.64 -8.18
C ALA A 46 -25.91 17.18 -9.38
N GLU A 47 -25.02 16.36 -9.95
CA GLU A 47 -24.19 16.74 -11.10
C GLU A 47 -24.88 16.45 -12.45
N GLY A 48 -26.06 15.83 -12.44
CA GLY A 48 -26.79 15.47 -13.67
C GLY A 48 -26.11 14.37 -14.49
N TRP A 49 -25.38 13.46 -13.84
CA TRP A 49 -24.57 12.42 -14.50
C TRP A 49 -25.26 11.06 -14.60
N ALA A 50 -26.58 10.99 -14.44
CA ALA A 50 -27.34 9.74 -14.42
C ALA A 50 -27.16 8.91 -15.71
N ASP A 51 -27.02 9.55 -16.87
CA ASP A 51 -26.82 8.87 -18.15
C ASP A 51 -25.34 8.47 -18.40
N THR A 52 -24.41 9.06 -17.65
CA THR A 52 -22.96 8.88 -17.82
C THR A 52 -22.37 7.90 -16.81
N VAL A 53 -22.92 7.87 -15.59
CA VAL A 53 -22.38 7.11 -14.45
C VAL A 53 -23.37 6.04 -14.00
N THR A 54 -23.00 4.78 -14.17
CA THR A 54 -23.70 3.62 -13.60
C THR A 54 -23.06 3.23 -12.27
N ILE A 55 -23.81 3.31 -11.17
CA ILE A 55 -23.35 2.91 -9.84
C ILE A 55 -23.58 1.41 -9.65
N VAL A 56 -22.54 0.68 -9.25
CA VAL A 56 -22.56 -0.77 -9.02
C VAL A 56 -22.26 -1.06 -7.56
N LYS A 57 -23.26 -1.62 -6.86
CA LYS A 57 -23.18 -1.95 -5.42
C LYS A 57 -22.64 -3.38 -5.25
N ALA A 58 -21.35 -3.57 -5.37
CA ALA A 58 -20.75 -4.91 -5.34
C ALA A 58 -19.26 -4.88 -4.97
N ASP A 59 -18.77 -6.04 -4.52
CA ASP A 59 -17.33 -6.30 -4.48
C ASP A 59 -16.81 -6.49 -5.92
N MET A 60 -15.75 -5.76 -6.27
CA MET A 60 -15.14 -5.83 -7.60
C MET A 60 -14.61 -7.23 -7.94
N ARG A 61 -14.32 -8.07 -6.95
CA ARG A 61 -13.83 -9.44 -7.13
C ARG A 61 -14.93 -10.44 -7.49
N THR A 62 -16.19 -10.10 -7.24
CA THR A 62 -17.34 -11.00 -7.51
C THR A 62 -18.32 -10.48 -8.56
N TRP A 63 -18.39 -9.17 -8.80
CA TRP A 63 -19.32 -8.58 -9.79
C TRP A 63 -19.07 -9.07 -11.22
N SER A 64 -20.09 -9.31 -12.04
CA SER A 64 -19.89 -9.58 -13.48
C SER A 64 -20.24 -8.35 -14.30
N ALA A 65 -19.23 -7.71 -14.87
CA ALA A 65 -19.42 -6.53 -15.70
C ALA A 65 -20.12 -6.88 -17.03
N PRO A 66 -21.11 -6.09 -17.48
CA PRO A 66 -21.82 -6.35 -18.74
C PRO A 66 -20.97 -6.02 -19.98
N HIS A 67 -19.91 -5.23 -19.82
CA HIS A 67 -18.96 -4.84 -20.87
C HIS A 67 -17.56 -4.78 -20.28
N GLN A 68 -16.54 -4.98 -21.13
CA GLN A 68 -15.15 -4.74 -20.73
C GLN A 68 -14.83 -3.24 -20.67
N ALA A 69 -13.80 -2.89 -19.91
CA ALA A 69 -13.31 -1.55 -19.67
C ALA A 69 -12.04 -1.28 -20.48
N ASP A 70 -11.93 -0.09 -21.06
CA ASP A 70 -10.67 0.39 -21.64
C ASP A 70 -9.68 0.85 -20.56
N ILE A 71 -10.20 1.43 -19.48
CA ILE A 71 -9.41 1.96 -18.35
C ILE A 71 -10.06 1.51 -17.05
N LEU A 72 -9.28 0.88 -16.17
CA LEU A 72 -9.64 0.56 -14.79
C LEU A 72 -8.92 1.54 -13.87
N VAL A 73 -9.67 2.30 -13.08
CA VAL A 73 -9.13 3.29 -12.13
C VAL A 73 -9.45 2.85 -10.72
N SER A 74 -8.47 2.88 -9.83
CA SER A 74 -8.62 2.56 -8.43
C SER A 74 -7.70 3.42 -7.55
N GLU A 75 -8.04 3.51 -6.28
CA GLU A 75 -7.16 4.00 -5.23
C GLU A 75 -7.46 3.10 -4.02
N LEU A 76 -6.60 2.08 -3.86
CA LEU A 76 -6.70 1.03 -2.85
C LEU A 76 -5.36 0.88 -2.13
N LEU A 77 -4.56 1.96 -2.13
CA LEU A 77 -3.18 1.93 -1.66
C LEU A 77 -3.14 2.32 -0.18
N GLY A 78 -2.48 1.50 0.62
CA GLY A 78 -2.14 1.87 1.98
C GLY A 78 -0.77 2.55 2.07
N SER A 79 -0.36 2.88 3.29
CA SER A 79 0.95 3.52 3.58
C SER A 79 2.18 2.70 3.17
N PHE A 80 2.02 1.40 2.92
CA PHE A 80 3.04 0.49 2.41
C PHE A 80 2.70 0.01 0.98
N GLY A 81 1.84 0.73 0.25
CA GLY A 81 1.41 0.40 -1.10
C GLY A 81 0.37 -0.72 -1.11
N ASP A 82 0.78 -1.95 -0.85
CA ASP A 82 -0.06 -3.14 -0.98
C ASP A 82 -0.83 -3.55 0.28
N ASN A 83 -0.62 -2.85 1.42
CA ASN A 83 -1.17 -3.23 2.73
C ASN A 83 -2.69 -3.02 2.90
N GLU A 84 -3.37 -2.53 1.87
CA GLU A 84 -4.85 -2.48 1.79
C GLU A 84 -5.41 -3.45 0.73
N LEU A 85 -4.60 -4.44 0.33
CA LEU A 85 -4.98 -5.54 -0.57
C LEU A 85 -5.34 -5.10 -2.00
N SER A 86 -4.73 -3.99 -2.46
CA SER A 86 -4.80 -3.56 -3.86
C SER A 86 -4.47 -4.70 -4.84
N PRO A 87 -3.42 -5.53 -4.64
CA PRO A 87 -3.14 -6.64 -5.56
C PRO A 87 -4.31 -7.59 -5.72
N GLU A 88 -4.86 -8.12 -4.62
CA GLU A 88 -5.95 -9.11 -4.67
C GLU A 88 -7.26 -8.52 -5.21
N CYS A 89 -7.52 -7.24 -4.92
CA CYS A 89 -8.68 -6.54 -5.44
C CYS A 89 -8.59 -6.35 -6.96
N LEU A 90 -7.43 -5.91 -7.46
CA LEU A 90 -7.21 -5.62 -8.87
C LEU A 90 -7.01 -6.88 -9.71
N ASP A 91 -6.38 -7.93 -9.20
CA ASP A 91 -6.32 -9.23 -9.86
C ASP A 91 -7.73 -9.79 -10.11
N GLY A 92 -8.63 -9.63 -9.13
CA GLY A 92 -10.05 -9.91 -9.30
C GLY A 92 -10.65 -9.03 -10.40
N ALA A 93 -10.59 -7.70 -10.22
CA ALA A 93 -11.21 -6.74 -11.12
C ALA A 93 -10.65 -6.75 -12.56
N GLN A 94 -9.46 -7.28 -12.78
CA GLN A 94 -8.81 -7.38 -14.08
C GLN A 94 -9.66 -8.11 -15.13
N ARG A 95 -10.55 -9.03 -14.72
CA ARG A 95 -11.49 -9.70 -15.64
C ARG A 95 -12.41 -8.71 -16.38
N PHE A 96 -12.56 -7.50 -15.87
CA PHE A 96 -13.32 -6.43 -16.51
C PHE A 96 -12.52 -5.70 -17.58
N LEU A 97 -11.20 -5.82 -17.60
CA LEU A 97 -10.35 -5.06 -18.48
C LEU A 97 -10.34 -5.69 -19.89
N ALA A 98 -10.51 -4.87 -20.92
CA ALA A 98 -10.41 -5.31 -22.30
C ALA A 98 -8.95 -5.68 -22.65
N PRO A 99 -8.70 -6.51 -23.67
CA PRO A 99 -7.36 -6.69 -24.21
C PRO A 99 -6.74 -5.34 -24.59
N GLY A 100 -5.55 -5.04 -24.04
CA GLY A 100 -4.88 -3.75 -24.23
C GLY A 100 -5.41 -2.61 -23.35
N GLY A 101 -6.36 -2.89 -22.45
CA GLY A 101 -6.84 -1.92 -21.46
C GLY A 101 -5.77 -1.55 -20.44
N VAL A 102 -5.94 -0.39 -19.81
CA VAL A 102 -5.00 0.22 -18.87
C VAL A 102 -5.53 0.13 -17.45
N SER A 103 -4.67 -0.24 -16.49
CA SER A 103 -4.92 -0.02 -15.06
C SER A 103 -4.25 1.27 -14.59
N ILE A 104 -4.96 2.01 -13.74
CA ILE A 104 -4.46 3.16 -12.98
C ILE A 104 -4.76 2.86 -11.48
N PRO A 105 -3.75 2.66 -10.62
CA PRO A 105 -2.32 2.73 -10.92
C PRO A 105 -1.85 1.59 -11.83
N ARG A 106 -0.77 1.86 -12.56
CA ARG A 106 -0.05 0.86 -13.36
C ARG A 106 0.85 0.00 -12.49
N ALA A 107 1.56 0.63 -11.56
CA ALA A 107 2.47 -0.07 -10.66
C ALA A 107 2.64 0.68 -9.36
N TYR A 108 3.05 -0.03 -8.32
CA TYR A 108 3.49 0.56 -7.06
C TYR A 108 4.53 -0.31 -6.38
N THR A 109 5.43 0.36 -5.67
CA THR A 109 6.57 -0.25 -4.97
C THR A 109 6.59 0.24 -3.52
N SER A 110 6.64 -0.69 -2.57
CA SER A 110 6.86 -0.39 -1.15
C SER A 110 8.34 -0.17 -0.86
N PHE A 111 8.65 0.67 0.13
CA PHE A 111 10.02 0.99 0.55
C PHE A 111 10.17 0.87 2.06
N LEU A 112 11.32 0.40 2.52
CA LEU A 112 11.61 0.19 3.93
C LEU A 112 12.92 0.86 4.32
N ALA A 113 12.98 1.47 5.50
CA ALA A 113 14.19 2.09 6.04
C ALA A 113 14.35 1.74 7.53
N PRO A 114 15.55 1.34 7.99
CA PRO A 114 15.80 1.13 9.40
C PRO A 114 15.75 2.45 10.15
N ILE A 115 15.03 2.50 11.28
CA ILE A 115 14.89 3.72 12.08
C ILE A 115 15.20 3.49 13.56
N THR A 116 15.67 4.55 14.20
CA THR A 116 15.73 4.66 15.65
C THR A 116 14.61 5.58 16.14
N THR A 117 13.84 5.12 17.14
CA THR A 117 12.72 5.88 17.72
C THR A 117 12.30 5.33 19.08
N ALA A 118 13.03 5.72 20.14
CA ALA A 118 12.71 5.30 21.51
C ALA A 118 11.25 5.60 21.91
N LYS A 119 10.70 6.74 21.47
CA LYS A 119 9.32 7.13 21.79
C LYS A 119 8.28 6.14 21.23
N LEU A 120 8.38 5.75 19.96
CA LEU A 120 7.41 4.82 19.37
C LEU A 120 7.60 3.40 19.91
N PHE A 121 8.85 3.01 20.16
CA PHE A 121 9.15 1.75 20.82
C PHE A 121 8.54 1.66 22.22
N ASP A 122 8.69 2.72 23.03
CA ASP A 122 8.12 2.78 24.39
C ASP A 122 6.58 2.72 24.38
N LEU A 123 5.93 3.29 23.35
CA LEU A 123 4.48 3.18 23.17
C LEU A 123 4.07 1.73 22.86
N CYS A 124 4.82 1.01 22.02
CA CYS A 124 4.58 -0.42 21.79
C CYS A 124 4.81 -1.22 23.09
N ARG A 125 5.91 -0.93 23.81
CA ARG A 125 6.25 -1.59 25.07
C ARG A 125 5.20 -1.37 26.17
N ALA A 126 4.54 -0.23 26.18
CA ALA A 126 3.55 0.12 27.20
C ALA A 126 2.34 -0.83 27.24
N TYR A 127 2.04 -1.51 26.12
CA TYR A 127 0.99 -2.53 26.06
C TYR A 127 1.35 -3.83 26.79
N LYS A 128 2.65 -4.09 27.01
CA LYS A 128 3.17 -5.26 27.74
C LYS A 128 2.75 -6.61 27.15
N ASP A 129 2.54 -6.66 25.84
CA ASP A 129 2.26 -7.89 25.10
C ASP A 129 3.13 -7.98 23.83
N LEU A 130 3.02 -9.12 23.16
CA LEU A 130 3.74 -9.42 21.93
C LEU A 130 3.07 -8.84 20.69
N GLU A 131 1.74 -8.79 20.69
CA GLU A 131 0.91 -8.38 19.57
C GLU A 131 1.30 -6.98 19.07
N HIS A 132 1.57 -6.07 19.99
CA HIS A 132 1.90 -4.68 19.65
C HIS A 132 3.30 -4.53 19.03
N PHE A 133 4.21 -5.49 19.21
CA PHE A 133 5.49 -5.55 18.50
C PHE A 133 5.41 -6.36 17.19
N GLU A 134 4.28 -6.99 16.92
CA GLU A 134 4.02 -7.78 15.71
C GLU A 134 2.91 -7.16 14.84
N THR A 135 2.56 -5.91 15.13
CA THR A 135 1.56 -5.13 14.41
C THR A 135 2.23 -3.91 13.77
N PRO A 136 2.01 -3.63 12.48
CA PRO A 136 2.46 -2.41 11.85
C PRO A 136 1.52 -1.24 12.16
N TYR A 137 2.05 -0.01 12.29
CA TYR A 137 1.27 1.18 12.63
C TYR A 137 1.42 2.29 11.61
N VAL A 138 0.32 2.81 11.07
CA VAL A 138 0.35 4.08 10.34
C VAL A 138 0.60 5.21 11.33
N VAL A 139 1.72 5.91 11.18
CA VAL A 139 2.17 6.94 12.13
C VAL A 139 2.94 8.05 11.43
N LYS A 140 2.63 9.30 11.79
CA LYS A 140 3.46 10.44 11.41
C LYS A 140 4.78 10.41 12.18
N LEU A 141 5.82 9.83 11.59
CA LEU A 141 7.17 9.79 12.16
C LEU A 141 7.66 11.22 12.46
N HIS A 142 8.01 11.49 13.73
CA HIS A 142 8.41 12.83 14.17
C HIS A 142 9.69 12.82 15.02
N ARG A 143 9.70 12.07 16.13
CA ARG A 143 10.92 11.88 16.96
C ARG A 143 11.60 10.57 16.58
N TYR A 144 12.29 10.59 15.45
CA TYR A 144 13.03 9.45 14.91
C TYR A 144 14.28 9.91 14.18
N HIS A 145 15.18 8.98 13.93
CA HIS A 145 16.28 9.17 12.99
C HIS A 145 16.37 7.95 12.06
N GLN A 146 16.59 8.21 10.77
CA GLN A 146 16.73 7.19 9.74
C GLN A 146 18.18 6.72 9.69
N LEU A 147 18.41 5.42 9.91
CA LEU A 147 19.75 4.84 10.06
C LEU A 147 20.41 4.49 8.71
N SER A 148 19.63 4.36 7.65
CA SER A 148 20.08 4.12 6.28
C SER A 148 19.00 4.54 5.28
N PRO A 149 19.33 4.96 4.04
CA PRO A 149 18.33 5.31 3.03
C PRO A 149 17.28 4.20 2.81
N PRO A 150 16.01 4.56 2.51
CA PRO A 150 15.00 3.56 2.19
C PRO A 150 15.37 2.75 0.95
N GLN A 151 15.03 1.46 0.94
CA GLN A 151 15.23 0.55 -0.19
C GLN A 151 13.88 -0.05 -0.64
N PRO A 152 13.71 -0.32 -1.94
CA PRO A 152 12.48 -0.93 -2.47
C PRO A 152 12.32 -2.36 -1.94
N VAL A 153 11.07 -2.79 -1.71
CA VAL A 153 10.73 -4.08 -1.10
C VAL A 153 9.87 -4.93 -2.02
N PHE A 154 8.61 -4.55 -2.22
CA PHE A 154 7.67 -5.30 -3.05
C PHE A 154 7.08 -4.40 -4.13
N THR A 155 7.08 -4.91 -5.36
CA THR A 155 6.45 -4.25 -6.52
C THR A 155 5.29 -5.08 -7.04
N PHE A 156 4.20 -4.40 -7.39
CA PHE A 156 3.03 -4.98 -8.04
C PHE A 156 2.70 -4.16 -9.29
N GLU A 157 2.35 -4.85 -10.37
CA GLU A 157 2.01 -4.27 -11.66
C GLU A 157 0.61 -4.72 -12.07
N HIS A 158 -0.14 -3.80 -12.70
CA HIS A 158 -1.52 -3.99 -13.12
C HIS A 158 -1.66 -3.55 -14.58
N PRO A 159 -2.23 -4.37 -15.49
CA PRO A 159 -2.71 -5.74 -15.26
C PRO A 159 -1.58 -6.76 -15.00
N ASN A 160 -1.87 -7.75 -14.15
CA ASN A 160 -1.02 -8.87 -13.81
C ASN A 160 -1.34 -10.09 -14.70
N HIS A 161 -0.41 -10.45 -15.59
CA HIS A 161 -0.57 -11.55 -16.55
C HIS A 161 0.09 -12.86 -16.11
N ALA A 162 0.54 -12.97 -14.86
CA ALA A 162 1.14 -14.19 -14.33
C ALA A 162 0.12 -15.36 -14.30
N VAL A 163 0.59 -16.58 -14.53
CA VAL A 163 -0.22 -17.81 -14.48
C VAL A 163 0.55 -18.91 -13.75
N PRO A 164 0.14 -19.32 -12.52
CA PRO A 164 -0.88 -18.68 -11.68
C PRO A 164 -0.43 -17.30 -11.16
N ILE A 165 -1.39 -16.46 -10.78
CA ILE A 165 -1.09 -15.24 -10.01
C ILE A 165 -0.74 -15.65 -8.58
N ASP A 166 0.47 -15.27 -8.14
CA ASP A 166 0.90 -15.36 -6.75
C ASP A 166 1.34 -13.97 -6.28
N ASN A 167 0.68 -13.46 -5.25
CA ASN A 167 1.00 -12.18 -4.62
C ASN A 167 1.88 -12.32 -3.37
N SER A 168 2.36 -13.53 -3.06
CA SER A 168 3.35 -13.77 -2.02
C SER A 168 4.69 -13.17 -2.44
N ARG A 169 5.41 -12.58 -1.48
CA ARG A 169 6.72 -11.96 -1.74
C ARG A 169 7.67 -12.23 -0.59
N ALA A 170 8.95 -12.25 -0.90
CA ALA A 170 10.04 -12.30 0.08
C ALA A 170 11.16 -11.36 -0.40
N ALA A 171 11.72 -10.58 0.51
CA ALA A 171 12.82 -9.67 0.23
C ALA A 171 13.86 -9.74 1.36
N THR A 172 15.14 -9.74 0.97
CA THR A 172 16.26 -9.53 1.87
C THR A 172 16.90 -8.19 1.52
N LEU A 173 17.02 -7.30 2.50
CA LEU A 173 17.51 -5.94 2.33
C LEU A 173 18.77 -5.76 3.18
N THR A 174 19.84 -5.27 2.58
CA THR A 174 21.07 -4.92 3.29
C THR A 174 21.20 -3.41 3.32
N PHE A 175 21.01 -2.82 4.49
CA PHE A 175 21.10 -1.39 4.73
C PHE A 175 22.51 -1.01 5.18
N PRO A 176 23.35 -0.44 4.30
CA PRO A 176 24.69 -0.03 4.67
C PRO A 176 24.62 1.15 5.65
N ARG A 177 25.56 1.19 6.59
CA ARG A 177 25.80 2.30 7.50
C ARG A 177 27.25 2.73 7.36
N ARG A 178 27.53 4.01 7.54
CA ARG A 178 28.90 4.51 7.45
C ARG A 178 29.52 4.60 8.85
N PRO A 179 30.82 4.32 9.03
CA PRO A 179 31.46 4.46 10.34
C PRO A 179 31.28 5.84 10.97
N GLU A 180 31.25 6.91 10.17
CA GLU A 180 31.02 8.28 10.62
C GLU A 180 29.62 8.54 11.20
N ASP A 181 28.64 7.68 10.90
CA ASP A 181 27.29 7.76 11.48
C ASP A 181 27.28 7.31 12.96
N GLY A 182 28.40 6.80 13.48
CA GLY A 182 28.58 6.36 14.86
C GLY A 182 27.76 5.10 15.21
N SER A 183 27.66 4.81 16.51
CA SER A 183 26.78 3.74 17.00
C SER A 183 25.31 4.14 16.90
N GLY A 184 24.42 3.17 16.71
CA GLY A 184 22.97 3.41 16.64
C GLY A 184 22.18 2.36 17.41
N GLU A 185 20.88 2.57 17.52
CA GLU A 185 19.95 1.61 18.12
C GLU A 185 18.72 1.46 17.20
N LEU A 186 18.58 0.29 16.58
CA LEU A 186 17.47 -0.03 15.70
C LEU A 186 16.24 -0.41 16.53
N HIS A 187 15.15 0.32 16.33
CA HIS A 187 13.87 0.06 17.01
C HIS A 187 12.83 -0.57 16.09
N GLY A 188 13.04 -0.54 14.78
CA GLY A 188 12.10 -0.99 13.77
C GLY A 188 12.37 -0.32 12.43
N PHE A 189 11.36 -0.36 11.55
CA PHE A 189 11.46 0.15 10.20
C PHE A 189 10.35 1.13 9.88
N GLY A 190 10.71 2.24 9.22
CA GLY A 190 9.76 3.10 8.53
C GLY A 190 9.44 2.53 7.16
N GLY A 191 8.16 2.44 6.81
CA GLY A 191 7.66 1.99 5.54
C GLY A 191 6.96 3.10 4.77
N TYR A 192 7.15 3.09 3.45
CA TYR A 192 6.64 4.08 2.50
C TYR A 192 6.23 3.36 1.20
N PHE A 193 5.74 4.13 0.23
CA PHE A 193 5.51 3.63 -1.13
C PHE A 193 5.66 4.72 -2.19
N GLU A 194 5.92 4.27 -3.42
CA GLU A 194 5.80 5.05 -4.66
C GLU A 194 4.84 4.33 -5.61
N ALA A 195 4.04 5.08 -6.35
CA ALA A 195 3.14 4.53 -7.37
C ALA A 195 3.30 5.27 -8.70
N GLU A 196 3.42 4.51 -9.79
CA GLU A 196 3.26 5.01 -11.15
C GLU A 196 1.77 4.87 -11.52
N LEU A 197 1.09 6.00 -11.62
CA LEU A 197 -0.33 6.03 -12.00
C LEU A 197 -0.50 5.70 -13.48
N TYR A 198 0.32 6.35 -14.31
CA TYR A 198 0.39 6.22 -15.77
C TYR A 198 1.79 6.70 -16.21
N PRO A 199 2.34 6.31 -17.38
CA PRO A 199 3.69 6.72 -17.77
C PRO A 199 3.99 8.21 -17.55
N GLY A 200 4.98 8.50 -16.70
CA GLY A 200 5.40 9.86 -16.33
C GLY A 200 4.55 10.57 -15.28
N VAL A 201 3.50 9.92 -14.75
CA VAL A 201 2.64 10.45 -13.68
C VAL A 201 2.78 9.56 -12.45
N THR A 202 3.38 10.10 -11.39
CA THR A 202 3.69 9.36 -10.16
C THR A 202 3.13 10.04 -8.92
N LEU A 203 2.95 9.25 -7.86
CA LEU A 203 2.78 9.76 -6.50
C LEU A 203 3.70 8.99 -5.55
N SER A 204 4.17 9.65 -4.50
CA SER A 204 5.16 9.11 -3.58
C SER A 204 4.98 9.64 -2.17
N THR A 205 5.07 8.72 -1.20
CA THR A 205 5.22 9.02 0.24
C THR A 205 6.67 8.88 0.70
N HIS A 206 7.56 8.42 -0.19
CA HIS A 206 8.98 8.23 0.07
C HIS A 206 9.64 9.60 0.26
N PRO A 207 10.32 9.89 1.39
CA PRO A 207 10.76 11.25 1.73
C PRO A 207 11.58 11.99 0.65
N PRO A 208 12.52 11.33 -0.07
CA PRO A 208 13.29 11.99 -1.14
C PRO A 208 12.47 12.42 -2.37
N THR A 209 11.36 11.73 -2.63
CA THR A 209 10.53 11.92 -3.84
C THR A 209 9.09 12.33 -3.49
N HIS A 210 8.85 12.71 -2.23
CA HIS A 210 7.51 12.92 -1.68
C HIS A 210 6.71 13.91 -2.51
N THR A 211 5.50 13.52 -2.91
CA THR A 211 4.62 14.38 -3.71
C THR A 211 4.23 15.63 -2.91
N PRO A 212 4.53 16.85 -3.41
CA PRO A 212 4.21 18.07 -2.68
C PRO A 212 2.72 18.16 -2.31
N ASN A 213 2.43 18.59 -1.09
CA ASN A 213 1.08 18.77 -0.54
C ASN A 213 0.20 17.51 -0.49
N MET A 214 0.77 16.31 -0.61
CA MET A 214 0.06 15.05 -0.43
C MET A 214 0.12 14.60 1.03
N PHE A 215 -0.98 14.73 1.76
CA PHE A 215 -1.06 14.37 3.19
C PHE A 215 -2.01 13.20 3.46
N SER A 216 -2.41 12.47 2.42
CA SER A 216 -3.34 11.34 2.50
C SER A 216 -2.76 10.13 3.23
N TRP A 217 -1.43 9.95 3.24
CA TRP A 217 -0.76 8.82 3.86
C TRP A 217 0.35 9.29 4.78
N PHE A 218 0.32 8.86 6.04
CA PHE A 218 1.52 8.86 6.88
C PHE A 218 2.33 7.58 6.64
N PRO A 219 3.64 7.58 6.96
CA PRO A 219 4.44 6.36 6.92
C PRO A 219 3.85 5.24 7.79
N ILE A 220 4.21 4.00 7.49
CA ILE A 220 3.93 2.85 8.36
C ILE A 220 5.16 2.52 9.20
N PHE A 221 5.00 2.01 10.42
CA PHE A 221 6.08 1.60 11.31
C PHE A 221 5.98 0.10 11.62
N PHE A 222 7.04 -0.65 11.32
CA PHE A 222 7.21 -2.06 11.67
C PHE A 222 8.15 -2.19 12.87
N PRO A 223 7.65 -2.38 14.10
CA PRO A 223 8.48 -2.42 15.30
C PRO A 223 9.31 -3.71 15.40
N LEU A 224 10.44 -3.65 16.11
CA LEU A 224 11.13 -4.84 16.63
C LEU A 224 10.73 -5.09 18.09
N ARG A 225 10.63 -6.36 18.49
CA ARG A 225 10.40 -6.76 19.89
C ARG A 225 11.52 -6.31 20.83
N GLU A 226 12.76 -6.40 20.35
CA GLU A 226 13.95 -5.99 21.07
C GLU A 226 14.71 -4.97 20.22
N PRO A 227 15.14 -3.83 20.79
CA PRO A 227 16.05 -2.93 20.11
C PRO A 227 17.38 -3.64 19.82
N LEU A 228 17.99 -3.30 18.68
CA LEU A 228 19.33 -3.80 18.33
C LEU A 228 20.34 -2.67 18.38
N LEU A 229 21.34 -2.81 19.25
CA LEU A 229 22.52 -1.94 19.22
C LEU A 229 23.32 -2.24 17.95
N LEU A 230 23.74 -1.18 17.28
CA LEU A 230 24.53 -1.21 16.06
C LEU A 230 25.86 -0.51 16.32
N ALA A 231 26.96 -1.21 16.05
CA ALA A 231 28.29 -0.61 16.06
C ALA A 231 28.46 0.41 14.90
N PRO A 232 29.46 1.31 14.95
CA PRO A 232 29.79 2.19 13.84
C PRO A 232 30.03 1.41 12.54
N GLY A 233 29.37 1.82 11.44
CA GLY A 233 29.51 1.19 10.13
C GLY A 233 28.84 -0.20 9.99
N GLU A 234 28.23 -0.73 11.05
CA GLU A 234 27.62 -2.06 11.02
C GLU A 234 26.32 -2.04 10.21
N PRO A 235 26.19 -2.88 9.15
CA PRO A 235 25.00 -2.90 8.31
C PRO A 235 23.83 -3.61 9.01
N VAL A 236 22.60 -3.25 8.62
CA VAL A 236 21.39 -3.96 9.02
C VAL A 236 20.94 -4.87 7.88
N VAL A 237 20.80 -6.17 8.14
CA VAL A 237 20.25 -7.14 7.17
C VAL A 237 18.85 -7.53 7.61
N ALA A 238 17.84 -7.00 6.92
CA ALA A 238 16.43 -7.22 7.20
C ALA A 238 15.81 -8.19 6.20
N HIS A 239 14.80 -8.92 6.64
CA HIS A 239 13.96 -9.77 5.82
C HIS A 239 12.51 -9.34 5.99
N MET A 240 11.80 -9.26 4.88
CA MET A 240 10.38 -8.93 4.83
C MET A 240 9.68 -9.97 3.97
N TRP A 241 8.57 -10.51 4.47
CA TRP A 241 7.70 -11.40 3.72
C TRP A 241 6.30 -10.81 3.64
N ARG A 242 5.69 -10.95 2.48
CA ARG A 242 4.24 -10.81 2.30
C ARG A 242 3.69 -12.20 2.05
N VAL A 243 2.85 -12.67 2.96
CA VAL A 243 2.33 -14.03 2.93
C VAL A 243 0.83 -13.99 2.65
N VAL A 244 0.41 -14.82 1.68
CA VAL A 244 -0.98 -14.93 1.25
C VAL A 244 -1.54 -16.27 1.73
N GLY A 245 -2.59 -16.22 2.54
CA GLY A 245 -3.38 -17.38 2.94
C GLY A 245 -4.75 -17.40 2.27
N ALA A 246 -5.57 -18.40 2.59
CA ALA A 246 -6.90 -18.57 1.98
C ALA A 246 -7.89 -17.43 2.30
N HIS A 247 -7.78 -16.81 3.47
CA HIS A 247 -8.73 -15.80 3.96
C HIS A 247 -8.06 -14.53 4.50
N LYS A 248 -6.72 -14.47 4.46
CA LYS A 248 -5.96 -13.37 5.03
C LYS A 248 -4.62 -13.19 4.33
N VAL A 249 -4.12 -11.96 4.34
CA VAL A 249 -2.77 -11.57 3.93
C VAL A 249 -2.09 -10.92 5.12
N TRP A 250 -0.81 -11.17 5.32
CA TRP A 250 -0.04 -10.57 6.40
C TRP A 250 1.41 -10.34 5.99
N TYR A 251 2.11 -9.56 6.81
CA TYR A 251 3.55 -9.42 6.71
C TYR A 251 4.26 -10.14 7.84
N GLU A 252 5.43 -10.69 7.54
CA GLU A 252 6.40 -11.14 8.53
C GLU A 252 7.70 -10.37 8.32
N TRP A 253 8.44 -10.12 9.41
CA TRP A 253 9.74 -9.45 9.29
C TRP A 253 10.74 -9.92 10.33
N ALA A 254 12.02 -9.87 9.97
CA ALA A 254 13.12 -10.25 10.85
C ALA A 254 14.39 -9.46 10.51
N VAL A 255 15.30 -9.41 11.47
CA VAL A 255 16.69 -8.96 11.24
C VAL A 255 17.60 -10.17 11.41
N THR A 256 18.62 -10.28 10.56
CA THR A 256 19.67 -11.33 10.65
C THR A 256 21.07 -10.75 10.83
N GLY A 257 21.26 -9.46 10.52
CA GLY A 257 22.48 -8.72 10.77
C GLY A 257 22.15 -7.37 11.42
N PRO A 258 22.84 -6.98 12.51
CA PRO A 258 24.01 -7.65 13.07
C PRO A 258 23.73 -8.81 14.02
N ARG A 259 22.53 -8.86 14.61
CA ARG A 259 22.07 -9.96 15.46
C ARG A 259 20.72 -10.44 14.95
N ALA A 260 20.55 -11.76 14.90
CA ALA A 260 19.30 -12.36 14.50
C ALA A 260 18.19 -12.05 15.52
N THR A 261 17.02 -11.65 15.01
CA THR A 261 15.78 -11.53 15.80
C THR A 261 14.88 -12.74 15.54
N ALA A 262 13.87 -12.93 16.38
CA ALA A 262 12.75 -13.76 16.01
C ALA A 262 12.06 -13.21 14.75
N VAL A 263 11.39 -14.09 14.00
CA VAL A 263 10.43 -13.68 12.96
C VAL A 263 9.21 -13.08 13.66
N HIS A 264 8.90 -11.84 13.31
CA HIS A 264 7.74 -11.10 13.80
C HIS A 264 6.50 -11.50 13.01
N ASN A 265 5.38 -11.62 13.71
CA ASN A 265 4.06 -11.93 13.17
C ASN A 265 4.00 -13.26 12.40
N ALA A 266 4.77 -14.26 12.84
CA ALA A 266 4.79 -15.58 12.22
C ALA A 266 3.38 -16.16 12.07
N ALA A 267 3.05 -16.64 10.86
CA ALA A 267 1.73 -17.13 10.46
C ALA A 267 0.57 -16.11 10.59
N GLY A 268 0.89 -14.82 10.68
CA GLY A 268 -0.07 -13.73 10.85
C GLY A 268 -0.84 -13.89 12.14
N ARG A 269 -0.14 -14.24 13.23
CA ARG A 269 -0.76 -14.55 14.54
C ARG A 269 -1.22 -13.30 15.30
N SER A 270 -0.62 -12.15 15.01
CA SER A 270 -0.86 -10.90 15.73
C SER A 270 -1.56 -9.88 14.82
N TYR A 271 -1.16 -9.81 13.55
CA TYR A 271 -1.78 -8.88 12.60
C TYR A 271 -1.98 -9.53 11.23
N TRP A 272 -3.14 -9.27 10.63
CA TRP A 272 -3.45 -9.63 9.25
C TRP A 272 -4.54 -8.73 8.69
N VAL A 273 -4.65 -8.71 7.37
CA VAL A 273 -5.74 -8.07 6.64
C VAL A 273 -6.61 -9.16 6.02
N GLY A 274 -7.92 -9.10 6.25
CA GLY A 274 -8.87 -10.08 5.72
C GLY A 274 -9.15 -9.87 4.24
N LEU A 275 -9.21 -10.98 3.49
CA LEU A 275 -9.67 -10.98 2.09
C LEU A 275 -11.18 -10.77 2.02
#